data_AF-A0A1H6CDE3-F1
#
_entry.id   AF-A0A1H6CDE3-F1
#
_cell.length_a   1.000
_cell.length_b   1.000
_cell.length_c   1.000
_cell.angle_alpha   90.00
_cell.angle_beta   90.00
_cell.angle_gamma   90.00
#
_symmetry.space_group_name_H-M   'P 1'
#
loop_
_entity.id
_entity.type
_entity.pdbx_description
1 polymer ?
#
loop_
_entity_poly.entity_id
_entity_poly.type
_entity_poly.pdbx_seq_one_letter_code
_entity_poly.pdbx_strand_id
1 'polypeptide(L)'
;MKPVAVTDGAVLSVVVVRVAGMSSFSGWAVVDLDEGRDPGEFVGVLCDACSDPLRVYVDGRRVFVLADFAPQFSAVVDGLVPHWARRAITAADYDEYGVENTVLGPEAQAVHVASISEEIEGLPDADTPQTRRAAAELFGVRPEALDEVSATWAEEGPMPSCIGEPYLRWWAALGAAWPEDFGTRSFDPREKSAGTP
;
A
#
# COMPACT_ATOMS: atom_id res chain seq x y z
N MET A 1 -47.62 -34.10 -24.19
CA MET A 1 -47.01 -35.05 -23.25
C MET A 1 -46.24 -34.26 -22.19
N LYS A 2 -46.67 -34.33 -20.92
CA LYS A 2 -45.77 -34.24 -19.76
C LYS A 2 -45.07 -35.62 -19.62
N PRO A 3 -44.17 -35.83 -18.64
CA PRO A 3 -42.81 -35.32 -18.49
C PRO A 3 -41.80 -36.51 -18.41
N VAL A 4 -40.50 -36.25 -18.41
CA VAL A 4 -39.55 -37.11 -17.65
C VAL A 4 -38.57 -36.20 -16.94
N ALA A 5 -38.73 -36.10 -15.62
CA ALA A 5 -37.64 -35.77 -14.73
C ALA A 5 -36.92 -37.09 -14.39
N VAL A 6 -35.61 -37.12 -14.55
CA VAL A 6 -34.73 -37.96 -13.74
C VAL A 6 -33.69 -37.01 -13.16
N THR A 7 -33.90 -36.72 -11.89
CA THR A 7 -32.90 -36.20 -10.96
C THR A 7 -31.87 -37.29 -10.72
N ASP A 8 -30.58 -36.96 -10.80
CA ASP A 8 -29.64 -37.58 -9.88
C ASP A 8 -28.53 -36.60 -9.50
N GLY A 9 -28.16 -36.70 -8.23
CA GLY A 9 -27.42 -35.71 -7.48
C GLY A 9 -26.05 -35.40 -8.05
N ALA A 10 -25.82 -34.12 -8.33
CA ALA A 10 -24.57 -33.46 -8.01
C ALA A 10 -24.93 -32.02 -7.65
N VAL A 11 -24.97 -31.74 -6.34
CA VAL A 11 -24.75 -30.36 -5.90
C VAL A 11 -23.34 -30.05 -6.36
N LEU A 12 -23.21 -29.43 -7.53
CA LEU A 12 -21.99 -28.75 -7.91
C LEU A 12 -21.92 -27.56 -6.96
N SER A 13 -21.35 -27.81 -5.78
CA SER A 13 -20.77 -26.78 -4.95
C SER A 13 -19.75 -26.10 -5.85
N VAL A 14 -20.18 -25.02 -6.50
CA VAL A 14 -19.29 -24.04 -7.09
C VAL A 14 -18.55 -23.47 -5.90
N VAL A 15 -17.41 -24.09 -5.59
CA VAL A 15 -16.36 -23.41 -4.85
C VAL A 15 -15.99 -22.26 -5.77
N VAL A 16 -16.58 -21.09 -5.51
CA VAL A 16 -16.02 -19.84 -5.98
C VAL A 16 -14.71 -19.72 -5.22
N VAL A 17 -13.67 -20.35 -5.76
CA VAL A 17 -12.32 -19.88 -5.48
C VAL A 17 -12.34 -18.49 -6.08
N ARG A 18 -12.57 -17.49 -5.23
CA ARG A 18 -12.11 -16.13 -5.53
C ARG A 18 -10.59 -16.27 -5.63
N VAL A 19 -10.11 -16.68 -6.79
CA VAL A 19 -8.84 -16.17 -7.28
C VAL A 19 -9.15 -14.71 -7.45
N ALA A 20 -8.88 -13.93 -6.40
CA ALA A 20 -8.78 -12.49 -6.52
C ALA A 20 -7.86 -12.29 -7.72
N GLY A 21 -8.41 -11.74 -8.80
CA GLY A 21 -7.59 -11.37 -9.93
C GLY A 21 -6.57 -10.40 -9.37
N MET A 22 -5.33 -10.85 -9.24
CA MET A 22 -4.18 -9.98 -9.12
C MET A 22 -4.24 -9.08 -10.36
N SER A 23 -4.82 -7.91 -10.17
CA SER A 23 -4.40 -6.74 -10.91
C SER A 23 -2.90 -6.63 -10.65
N SER A 24 -2.09 -6.78 -11.69
CA SER A 24 -0.62 -6.75 -11.63
C SER A 24 -0.08 -5.49 -10.95
N PHE A 25 -0.89 -4.44 -10.83
CA PHE A 25 -0.53 -3.19 -10.15
C PHE A 25 -1.09 -3.17 -8.74
N SER A 26 -0.21 -3.22 -7.75
CA SER A 26 -0.59 -3.12 -6.34
C SER A 26 -0.08 -1.81 -5.72
N GLY A 27 -0.88 -1.24 -4.84
CA GLY A 27 -0.59 -0.01 -4.12
C GLY A 27 -0.60 -0.26 -2.62
N TRP A 28 0.39 0.28 -1.92
CA TRP A 28 0.46 0.21 -0.46
C TRP A 28 0.67 1.60 0.10
N ALA A 29 0.15 1.83 1.30
CA ALA A 29 0.48 3.03 2.05
C ALA A 29 0.59 2.76 3.54
N VAL A 30 1.48 3.51 4.18
CA VAL A 30 1.45 3.77 5.62
C VAL A 30 1.24 5.26 5.82
N VAL A 31 0.17 5.62 6.52
CA VAL A 31 -0.21 7.02 6.77
C VAL A 31 -0.18 7.26 8.28
N ASP A 32 0.66 8.20 8.71
CA ASP A 32 0.68 8.66 10.10
C ASP A 32 -0.19 9.90 10.25
N LEU A 33 -1.35 9.75 10.88
CA LEU A 33 -2.32 10.83 11.03
C LEU A 33 -1.85 11.91 12.02
N ASP A 34 -2.32 13.12 11.79
CA ASP A 34 -2.13 14.25 12.72
C ASP A 34 -2.78 14.00 14.08
N GLU A 35 -2.32 14.73 15.09
CA GLU A 35 -2.96 14.70 16.39
C GLU A 35 -4.41 15.19 16.32
N GLY A 36 -5.32 14.44 16.94
CA GLY A 36 -6.75 14.75 16.95
C GLY A 36 -7.52 14.28 15.73
N ARG A 37 -6.86 13.71 14.71
CA ARG A 37 -7.55 13.04 13.59
C ARG A 37 -7.99 11.64 13.99
N ASP A 38 -9.23 11.31 13.65
CA ASP A 38 -9.79 9.98 13.85
C ASP A 38 -9.43 9.05 12.68
N PRO A 39 -8.83 7.87 12.92
CA PRO A 39 -8.51 6.92 11.87
C PRO A 39 -9.74 6.38 11.13
N GLY A 40 -10.88 6.23 11.80
CA GLY A 40 -12.12 5.76 11.18
C GLY A 40 -12.67 6.77 10.17
N GLU A 41 -12.67 8.05 10.51
CA GLU A 41 -13.03 9.14 9.59
C GLU A 41 -12.07 9.21 8.39
N PHE A 42 -10.76 9.13 8.62
CA PHE A 42 -9.78 9.09 7.54
C PHE A 42 -10.03 7.91 6.59
N VAL A 43 -10.27 6.71 7.14
CA VAL A 43 -10.54 5.52 6.34
C VAL A 43 -11.82 5.69 5.53
N GLY A 44 -12.87 6.31 6.09
CA GLY A 44 -14.10 6.64 5.36
C GLY A 44 -13.81 7.55 4.16
N VAL A 45 -13.08 8.65 4.37
CA VAL A 45 -12.70 9.58 3.30
C VAL A 45 -11.83 8.92 2.23
N LEU A 46 -10.86 8.10 2.64
CA LEU A 46 -10.04 7.32 1.72
C LEU A 46 -10.90 6.37 0.87
N CYS A 47 -11.88 5.71 1.47
CA CYS A 47 -12.82 4.83 0.76
C CYS A 47 -13.73 5.56 -0.22
N ASP A 48 -14.12 6.79 0.10
CA ASP A 48 -14.93 7.62 -0.79
C ASP A 48 -14.11 8.15 -1.97
N ALA A 49 -12.81 8.40 -1.75
CA ALA A 49 -11.88 8.86 -2.78
C ALA A 49 -11.41 7.73 -3.72
N CYS A 50 -11.36 6.49 -3.23
CA CYS A 50 -10.97 5.31 -4.02
C CYS A 50 -12.19 4.64 -4.67
N SER A 51 -12.11 4.27 -5.96
CA SER A 51 -13.16 3.49 -6.63
C SER A 51 -13.18 2.03 -6.17
N ASP A 52 -12.00 1.47 -5.94
CA ASP A 52 -11.79 0.03 -5.78
C ASP A 52 -11.70 -0.39 -4.30
N PRO A 53 -11.86 -1.70 -3.99
CA PRO A 53 -11.75 -2.21 -2.64
C PRO A 53 -10.38 -1.93 -2.01
N LEU A 54 -10.38 -1.68 -0.70
CA LEU A 54 -9.19 -1.46 0.10
C LEU A 54 -9.11 -2.50 1.22
N ARG A 55 -7.90 -2.92 1.59
CA ARG A 55 -7.65 -3.63 2.85
C ARG A 55 -6.96 -2.69 3.80
N VAL A 56 -7.52 -2.53 5.00
CA VAL A 56 -7.05 -1.53 5.97
C VAL A 56 -6.74 -2.17 7.31
N TYR A 57 -5.62 -1.79 7.90
CA TYR A 57 -5.30 -2.06 9.30
C TYR A 57 -4.93 -0.75 10.01
N VAL A 58 -5.42 -0.56 11.24
CA VAL A 58 -5.19 0.65 12.04
C VAL A 58 -4.44 0.27 13.31
N ASP A 59 -3.32 0.95 13.55
CA ASP A 59 -2.50 0.84 14.77
C ASP A 59 -2.36 2.21 15.44
N GLY A 60 -3.20 2.48 16.43
CA GLY A 60 -3.31 3.82 17.02
C GLY A 60 -3.69 4.85 15.97
N ARG A 61 -2.75 5.75 15.62
CA ARG A 61 -2.92 6.80 14.59
C ARG A 61 -2.24 6.46 13.25
N ARG A 62 -1.63 5.29 13.13
CA ARG A 62 -1.02 4.81 11.90
C ARG A 62 -2.01 3.93 11.15
N VAL A 63 -2.21 4.21 9.86
CA VAL A 63 -3.11 3.46 8.99
C VAL A 63 -2.28 2.78 7.91
N PHE A 64 -2.43 1.47 7.79
CA PHE A 64 -1.81 0.62 6.77
C PHE A 64 -2.87 0.25 5.75
N VAL A 65 -2.58 0.44 4.46
CA VAL A 65 -3.55 0.25 3.39
C VAL A 65 -2.91 -0.54 2.26
N LEU A 66 -3.62 -1.57 1.79
CA LEU A 66 -3.33 -2.30 0.55
C LEU A 66 -4.50 -2.08 -0.42
N ALA A 67 -4.15 -1.80 -1.67
CA ALA A 67 -5.05 -1.52 -2.77
C ALA A 67 -4.57 -2.30 -4.01
N ASP A 68 -5.49 -2.89 -4.77
CA ASP A 68 -5.15 -3.64 -6.01
C ASP A 68 -5.07 -2.70 -7.23
N PHE A 69 -4.66 -1.44 -7.03
CA PHE A 69 -4.56 -0.42 -8.10
C PHE A 69 -3.46 0.62 -7.82
N ALA A 70 -2.33 0.50 -8.51
CA ALA A 70 -1.32 1.55 -8.65
C ALA A 70 -1.32 2.14 -10.07
N PRO A 71 -0.90 3.42 -10.26
CA PRO A 71 -0.43 4.41 -9.29
C PRO A 71 -1.54 5.32 -8.73
N GLN A 72 -2.80 5.15 -9.16
CA GLN A 72 -3.91 6.04 -8.79
C GLN A 72 -4.11 6.07 -7.28
N PHE A 73 -3.87 4.95 -6.58
CA PHE A 73 -3.90 4.91 -5.12
C PHE A 73 -2.90 5.88 -4.48
N SER A 74 -1.64 5.91 -4.95
CA SER A 74 -0.62 6.84 -4.43
C SER A 74 -1.04 8.30 -4.61
N ALA A 75 -1.65 8.65 -5.74
CA ALA A 75 -2.16 10.01 -6.00
C ALA A 75 -3.35 10.38 -5.08
N VAL A 76 -4.20 9.42 -4.72
CA VAL A 76 -5.27 9.66 -3.74
C VAL A 76 -4.68 9.94 -2.36
N VAL A 77 -3.70 9.15 -1.92
CA VAL A 77 -3.02 9.37 -0.63
C VAL A 77 -2.34 10.74 -0.62
N ASP A 78 -1.64 11.10 -1.69
CA ASP A 78 -1.01 12.42 -1.86
C ASP A 78 -2.01 13.57 -1.67
N GLY A 79 -3.18 13.50 -2.31
CA GLY A 79 -4.23 14.50 -2.15
C GLY A 79 -4.84 14.60 -0.74
N LEU A 80 -4.73 13.54 0.07
CA LEU A 80 -5.28 13.51 1.43
C LEU A 80 -4.28 13.93 2.51
N VAL A 81 -2.98 13.71 2.30
CA VAL A 81 -1.94 13.98 3.30
C VAL A 81 -2.02 15.42 3.85
N PRO A 82 -2.10 16.49 3.04
CA PRO A 82 -2.15 17.88 3.52
C PRO A 82 -3.26 18.22 4.51
N HIS A 83 -4.29 17.38 4.57
CA HIS A 83 -5.46 17.62 5.41
C HIS A 83 -5.57 16.67 6.59
N TRP A 84 -4.85 15.55 6.58
CA TRP A 84 -5.07 14.44 7.49
C TRP A 84 -3.83 13.93 8.20
N ALA A 85 -2.66 14.06 7.58
CA ALA A 85 -1.49 13.32 7.97
C ALA A 85 -0.25 14.19 8.07
N ARG A 86 0.59 13.89 9.06
CA ARG A 86 1.90 14.53 9.19
C ARG A 86 2.92 13.98 8.20
N ARG A 87 2.70 12.76 7.71
CA ARG A 87 3.55 12.07 6.74
C ARG A 87 2.87 10.79 6.24
N ALA A 88 3.30 10.33 5.08
CA ALA A 88 2.95 9.03 4.57
C ALA A 88 4.14 8.38 3.84
N ILE A 89 4.06 7.08 3.65
CA ILE A 89 4.89 6.35 2.70
C ILE A 89 3.93 5.63 1.77
N THR A 90 4.13 5.75 0.46
CA THR A 90 3.39 5.03 -0.56
C THR A 90 4.33 4.14 -1.36
N ALA A 91 3.82 3.00 -1.81
CA ALA A 91 4.48 2.15 -2.78
C ALA A 91 3.51 1.89 -3.93
N ALA A 92 4.02 2.01 -5.16
CA ALA A 92 3.33 1.59 -6.37
C ALA A 92 4.17 0.50 -7.03
N ASP A 93 3.65 -0.72 -7.01
CA ASP A 93 4.23 -1.86 -7.73
C ASP A 93 3.59 -1.94 -9.11
N TYR A 94 4.47 -2.01 -10.10
CA TYR A 94 4.18 -2.14 -11.50
C TYR A 94 4.46 -3.55 -12.02
N ASP A 95 4.38 -4.56 -11.15
CA ASP A 95 4.69 -5.96 -11.46
C ASP A 95 6.14 -6.11 -11.93
N GLU A 96 6.37 -6.96 -12.94
CA GLU A 96 7.64 -7.11 -13.65
C GLU A 96 8.24 -5.79 -14.20
N TYR A 97 7.45 -4.71 -14.28
CA TYR A 97 7.90 -3.45 -14.89
C TYR A 97 8.62 -2.52 -13.90
N GLY A 98 8.45 -2.68 -12.60
CA GLY A 98 9.19 -1.90 -11.61
C GLY A 98 8.37 -1.50 -10.39
N VAL A 99 8.99 -0.71 -9.52
CA VAL A 99 8.38 -0.23 -8.28
C VAL A 99 8.81 1.20 -7.98
N GLU A 100 7.90 1.99 -7.45
CA GLU A 100 8.15 3.33 -6.89
C GLU A 100 7.84 3.33 -5.39
N ASN A 101 8.76 3.84 -4.58
CA ASN A 101 8.55 4.12 -3.16
C ASN A 101 8.68 5.62 -2.88
N THR A 102 7.61 6.22 -2.37
CA THR A 102 7.55 7.66 -2.15
C THR A 102 7.26 7.97 -0.69
N VAL A 103 8.10 8.81 -0.10
CA VAL A 103 7.95 9.34 1.25
C VAL A 103 7.40 10.76 1.16
N LEU A 104 6.24 10.99 1.76
CA LEU A 104 5.51 12.26 1.76
C LEU A 104 5.63 12.94 3.13
N GLY A 105 5.98 14.23 3.14
CA GLY A 105 5.87 15.11 4.31
C GLY A 105 4.45 15.65 4.54
N PRO A 106 4.24 16.55 5.53
CA PRO A 106 2.92 17.05 5.92
C PRO A 106 2.11 17.75 4.81
N GLU A 107 2.79 18.38 3.85
CA GLU A 107 2.14 19.14 2.76
C GLU A 107 2.10 18.34 1.44
N ALA A 108 2.08 17.01 1.52
CA ALA A 108 2.21 16.13 0.35
C ALA A 108 3.53 16.31 -0.43
N GLN A 109 4.49 17.05 0.12
CA GLN A 109 5.79 17.19 -0.52
C GLN A 109 6.52 15.85 -0.45
N ALA A 110 6.82 15.27 -1.61
CA ALA A 110 7.74 14.14 -1.70
C ALA A 110 9.12 14.57 -1.18
N VAL A 111 9.56 13.97 -0.06
CA VAL A 111 10.86 14.22 0.56
C VAL A 111 11.91 13.22 0.09
N HIS A 112 11.47 12.06 -0.38
CA HIS A 112 12.29 11.00 -0.93
C HIS A 112 11.45 10.15 -1.87
N VAL A 113 12.05 9.76 -3.00
CA VAL A 113 11.48 8.82 -3.96
C VAL A 113 12.61 7.86 -4.34
N ALA A 114 12.37 6.56 -4.22
CA ALA A 114 13.28 5.53 -4.70
C ALA A 114 12.51 4.60 -5.62
N SER A 115 13.03 4.40 -6.83
CA SER A 115 12.39 3.57 -7.84
C SER A 115 13.37 2.56 -8.44
N ILE A 116 12.87 1.42 -8.91
CA ILE A 116 13.61 0.51 -9.79
C ILE A 116 12.71 0.16 -10.95
N SER A 117 13.27 0.13 -12.16
CA SER A 117 12.56 -0.36 -13.33
C SER A 117 13.50 -1.10 -14.27
N GLU A 118 12.99 -2.17 -14.88
CA GLU A 118 13.66 -2.88 -15.99
C GLU A 118 13.17 -2.38 -17.37
N GLU A 119 11.90 -1.94 -17.46
CA GLU A 119 11.24 -1.64 -18.75
C GLU A 119 10.55 -0.27 -18.82
N ILE A 120 10.24 0.36 -17.69
CA ILE A 120 9.62 1.70 -17.61
C ILE A 120 10.71 2.75 -17.59
N GLU A 121 10.94 3.36 -18.76
CA GLU A 121 11.77 4.54 -18.85
C GLU A 121 11.10 5.72 -18.12
N GLY A 122 11.82 6.37 -17.21
CA GLY A 122 11.41 7.64 -16.60
C GLY A 122 10.54 7.52 -15.34
N LEU A 123 10.59 6.40 -14.60
CA LEU A 123 10.10 6.42 -13.21
C LEU A 123 10.80 7.52 -12.42
N PRO A 124 10.08 8.25 -11.55
CA PRO A 124 10.69 9.28 -10.73
C PRO A 124 11.69 8.62 -9.80
N ASP A 125 12.93 9.09 -9.80
CA ASP A 125 13.93 8.66 -8.85
C ASP A 125 14.63 9.89 -8.27
N ALA A 126 14.62 9.96 -6.96
CA ALA A 126 15.27 11.00 -6.19
C ALA A 126 16.05 10.40 -5.03
N ASP A 127 16.49 9.14 -5.13
CA ASP A 127 17.28 8.49 -4.10
C ASP A 127 18.70 9.08 -4.04
N THR A 128 18.90 9.99 -3.09
CA THR A 128 20.16 10.67 -2.85
C THR A 128 20.47 10.68 -1.36
N PRO A 129 21.74 10.83 -0.94
CA PRO A 129 22.06 11.01 0.47
C PRO A 129 21.31 12.18 1.13
N GLN A 130 20.93 13.20 0.36
CA GLN A 130 20.18 14.36 0.85
C GLN A 130 18.71 14.01 1.12
N THR A 131 18.03 13.38 0.16
CA THR A 131 16.61 12.99 0.31
C THR A 131 16.44 11.90 1.37
N ARG A 132 17.38 10.95 1.46
CA ARG A 132 17.41 9.95 2.54
C ARG A 132 17.52 10.60 3.93
N ARG A 133 18.41 11.58 4.10
CA ARG A 133 18.50 12.33 5.38
C ARG A 133 17.20 13.07 5.70
N ALA A 134 16.57 13.69 4.71
CA ALA A 134 15.29 14.38 4.89
C ALA A 134 14.17 13.39 5.32
N ALA A 135 14.09 12.22 4.69
CA ALA A 135 13.17 11.16 5.09
C ALA A 135 13.47 10.63 6.50
N ALA A 136 14.74 10.41 6.83
CA ALA A 136 15.14 9.97 8.17
C ALA A 136 14.77 10.99 9.25
N GLU A 137 15.01 12.28 9.00
CA GLU A 137 14.62 13.37 9.89
C GLU A 137 13.11 13.43 10.08
N LEU A 138 12.35 13.33 8.98
CA LEU A 138 10.89 13.28 9.02
C LEU A 138 10.38 12.12 9.87
N PHE A 139 11.06 10.98 9.87
CA PHE A 139 10.70 9.80 10.66
C PHE A 139 11.31 9.74 12.07
N GLY A 140 12.26 10.63 12.38
CA GLY A 140 13.00 10.60 13.65
C GLY A 140 13.94 9.40 13.77
N VAL A 141 14.44 8.89 12.64
CA VAL A 141 15.34 7.74 12.57
C VAL A 141 16.75 8.17 12.15
N ARG A 142 17.70 7.24 12.26
CA ARG A 142 19.09 7.44 11.84
C ARG A 142 19.21 7.28 10.32
N PRO A 143 19.85 8.22 9.59
CA PRO A 143 19.93 8.16 8.13
C PRO A 143 20.73 6.96 7.61
N GLU A 144 21.65 6.42 8.40
CA GLU A 144 22.49 5.27 8.00
C GLU A 144 21.66 4.04 7.65
N ALA A 145 20.49 3.87 8.27
CA ALA A 145 19.59 2.75 7.95
C ALA A 145 19.06 2.83 6.52
N LEU A 146 18.85 4.04 5.99
CA LEU A 146 18.38 4.25 4.62
C LEU A 146 19.54 4.14 3.62
N ASP A 147 20.76 4.54 4.01
CA ASP A 147 21.95 4.32 3.20
C ASP A 147 22.23 2.82 2.98
N GLU A 148 22.05 2.00 4.01
CA GLU A 148 22.18 0.54 3.92
C GLU A 148 21.14 -0.07 2.95
N VAL A 149 19.88 0.34 3.05
CA VAL A 149 18.82 -0.17 2.16
C VAL A 149 19.07 0.28 0.70
N SER A 150 19.41 1.54 0.48
CA SER A 150 19.74 2.11 -0.83
C SER A 150 20.93 1.38 -1.49
N ALA A 151 21.96 1.03 -0.74
CA ALA A 151 23.12 0.32 -1.27
C ALA A 151 22.78 -1.06 -1.84
N THR A 152 21.78 -1.74 -1.28
CA THR A 152 21.31 -3.05 -1.77
C THR A 152 20.24 -2.95 -2.86
N TRP A 153 19.58 -1.79 -2.98
CA TRP A 153 18.41 -1.56 -3.84
C TRP A 153 18.69 -1.91 -5.31
N ALA A 154 19.80 -1.41 -5.87
CA ALA A 154 20.15 -1.66 -7.27
C ALA A 154 20.61 -3.10 -7.56
N GLU A 155 21.18 -3.79 -6.56
CA GLU A 155 21.66 -5.18 -6.70
C GLU A 155 20.51 -6.19 -6.70
N GLU A 156 19.40 -5.85 -6.05
CA GLU A 156 18.22 -6.71 -5.94
C GLU A 156 17.35 -6.72 -7.20
N GLY A 157 17.48 -5.69 -8.05
CA GLY A 157 16.69 -5.55 -9.28
C GLY A 157 15.23 -5.17 -9.01
N PRO A 158 14.46 -4.88 -10.08
CA PRO A 158 13.06 -4.44 -9.98
C PRO A 158 12.07 -5.54 -9.65
N MET A 159 12.50 -6.80 -9.63
CA MET A 159 11.60 -7.92 -9.34
C MET A 159 11.32 -8.03 -7.84
N PRO A 160 10.06 -7.88 -7.41
CA PRO A 160 9.58 -8.75 -6.35
C PRO A 160 8.19 -9.31 -6.66
N SER A 161 8.12 -10.55 -7.15
CA SER A 161 6.84 -11.26 -7.34
C SER A 161 6.26 -11.85 -6.03
N CYS A 162 6.63 -11.33 -4.85
CA CYS A 162 6.07 -11.78 -3.57
C CYS A 162 6.18 -10.76 -2.42
N ILE A 163 5.11 -10.70 -1.61
CA ILE A 163 5.03 -10.01 -0.30
C ILE A 163 6.33 -10.25 0.50
N GLY A 164 7.08 -9.19 0.78
CA GLY A 164 8.48 -9.23 1.26
C GLY A 164 9.44 -8.36 0.45
N GLU A 165 8.91 -7.84 -0.66
CA GLU A 165 9.28 -6.78 -1.59
C GLU A 165 10.26 -5.72 -1.02
N PRO A 166 11.42 -5.49 -1.66
CA PRO A 166 12.51 -4.63 -1.20
C PRO A 166 12.08 -3.31 -0.54
N TYR A 167 11.00 -2.68 -1.00
CA TYR A 167 10.54 -1.40 -0.45
C TYR A 167 10.05 -1.50 1.00
N LEU A 168 9.61 -2.68 1.46
CA LEU A 168 9.26 -2.88 2.87
C LEU A 168 10.47 -2.69 3.80
N ARG A 169 11.70 -2.83 3.29
CA ARG A 169 12.92 -2.54 4.06
C ARG A 169 13.11 -1.06 4.28
N TRP A 170 12.78 -0.21 3.30
CA TRP A 170 12.72 1.23 3.49
C TRP A 170 11.72 1.59 4.59
N TRP A 171 10.57 0.93 4.59
CA TRP A 171 9.50 1.20 5.57
C TRP A 171 9.93 0.77 6.96
N ALA A 172 10.57 -0.40 7.09
CA ALA A 172 11.16 -0.86 8.33
C ALA A 172 12.28 0.07 8.83
N ALA A 173 13.17 0.53 7.94
CA ALA A 173 14.24 1.48 8.28
C ALA A 173 13.70 2.84 8.75
N LEU A 174 12.55 3.27 8.23
CA LEU A 174 11.81 4.45 8.67
C LEU A 174 10.99 4.22 9.96
N GLY A 175 11.04 3.02 10.56
CA GLY A 175 10.26 2.70 11.76
C GLY A 175 8.75 2.56 11.49
N ALA A 176 8.40 2.24 10.25
CA ALA A 176 7.04 2.06 9.74
C ALA A 176 6.86 0.68 9.09
N ALA A 177 7.48 -0.35 9.69
CA ALA A 177 7.42 -1.72 9.19
C ALA A 177 5.98 -2.18 8.93
N TRP A 178 5.78 -2.82 7.78
CA TRP A 178 4.51 -3.44 7.45
C TRP A 178 4.22 -4.60 8.41
N PRO A 179 2.99 -4.75 8.93
CA PRO A 179 2.68 -5.82 9.88
C PRO A 179 2.75 -7.20 9.20
N GLU A 180 3.54 -8.11 9.78
CA GLU A 180 3.66 -9.49 9.28
C GLU A 180 2.30 -10.22 9.25
N ASP A 181 1.40 -9.86 10.16
CA ASP A 181 0.07 -10.43 10.30
C ASP A 181 -1.04 -9.59 9.64
N PHE A 182 -0.68 -8.64 8.75
CA PHE A 182 -1.61 -7.73 8.09
C PHE A 182 -2.79 -8.48 7.43
N GLY A 183 -2.53 -9.63 6.82
CA GLY A 183 -3.56 -10.45 6.18
C GLY A 183 -4.67 -10.93 7.14
N THR A 184 -4.39 -11.00 8.44
CA THR A 184 -5.36 -11.41 9.48
C THR A 184 -5.97 -10.22 10.23
N ARG A 185 -5.22 -9.12 10.38
CA ARG A 185 -5.66 -7.92 11.13
C ARG A 185 -6.34 -6.86 10.29
N SER A 186 -6.13 -6.90 8.98
CA SER A 186 -6.80 -5.97 8.06
C SER A 186 -8.26 -6.35 7.84
N PHE A 187 -9.06 -5.36 7.49
CA PHE A 187 -10.47 -5.49 7.17
C PHE A 187 -10.82 -4.75 5.89
N ASP A 188 -11.90 -5.15 5.23
CA ASP A 188 -12.54 -4.34 4.20
C ASP A 188 -13.43 -3.28 4.89
N PRO A 189 -13.12 -1.98 4.74
CA PRO A 189 -13.89 -0.92 5.36
C PRO A 189 -15.32 -0.81 4.82
N ARG A 190 -15.60 -1.28 3.60
CA ARG A 190 -16.94 -1.26 2.99
C ARG A 190 -17.82 -2.42 3.48
N GLU A 191 -17.24 -3.53 3.91
CA GLU A 191 -17.99 -4.64 4.51
C GLU A 191 -18.52 -4.30 5.91
N LYS A 192 -17.84 -3.43 6.67
CA LYS A 192 -18.30 -2.99 8.00
C LYS A 192 -19.54 -2.09 7.96
N SER A 193 -19.90 -1.52 6.81
CA SER A 193 -21.08 -0.67 6.65
C SER A 193 -22.40 -1.46 6.49
N ALA A 194 -22.34 -2.79 6.35
CA ALA A 194 -23.50 -3.64 6.11
C ALA A 194 -24.14 -4.23 7.39
N GLY A 195 -23.68 -3.85 8.58
CA GLY A 195 -24.19 -4.45 9.81
C GLY A 195 -23.93 -3.64 11.06
N THR A 196 -24.87 -2.77 11.40
CA THR A 196 -25.15 -2.42 12.79
C THR A 196 -26.55 -2.97 13.12
N PRO A 197 -26.72 -3.77 14.20
CA PRO A 197 -28.04 -4.17 14.68
C PRO A 197 -28.88 -3.00 15.18
#